data_AF-A0A520HLR1-F1
#
_entry.id   AF-A0A520HLR1-F1
#
_cell.length_a   1.000
_cell.length_b   1.000
_cell.length_c   1.000
_cell.angle_alpha   90.00
_cell.angle_beta   90.00
_cell.angle_gamma   90.00
#
_symmetry.space_group_name_H-M   'P 1'
#
loop_
_entity.id
_entity.type
_entity.pdbx_description
1 polymer ?
#
loop_
_entity_poly.entity_id
_entity_poly.type
_entity_poly.pdbx_seq_one_letter_code
_entity_poly.pdbx_strand_id
1 'polypeptide(L)'
;ETVIFPILPSQRQGIEDLRLVNFTDHDGVRSIIGTYTAFDGQAARQELLRGIDLRTVEMRPLTGSMTGYKGMALFPRRIDGRFVMLGRQDSENIWLLRSDDLYTWETGTPIMAPKYPWEFVQLGNCGSPIEIDEGWLVFTHGVGLVRGYCIGACLLDKADPAKVLARTASPLLFPSAEQRGGYVPNVTYSCGGLVHDRRILLPYAIGDEYTAFAVAAVDDILSAMSPA
;
A
#
# COMPACT_ATOMS: atom_id res chain seq x y z
N GLU A 1 8.05 19.98 10.55
CA GLU A 1 6.97 19.00 10.31
C GLU A 1 6.06 19.57 9.24
N THR A 2 5.68 18.76 8.25
CA THR A 2 4.71 19.15 7.22
C THR A 2 3.39 18.45 7.54
N VAL A 3 2.34 19.22 7.78
CA VAL A 3 1.00 18.69 8.11
C VAL A 3 0.07 18.98 6.94
N ILE A 4 -0.65 17.96 6.48
CA ILE A 4 -1.62 18.07 5.40
C ILE A 4 -3.01 18.09 6.03
N PHE A 5 -3.80 19.12 5.72
CA PHE A 5 -5.16 19.26 6.25
C PHE A 5 -6.19 18.99 5.15
N PRO A 6 -7.40 18.54 5.51
CA PRO A 6 -8.55 18.52 4.61
C PRO A 6 -8.81 19.89 3.96
N ILE A 7 -8.84 19.93 2.64
CA ILE A 7 -9.14 21.13 1.83
C ILE A 7 -10.28 20.91 0.82
N LEU A 8 -10.72 19.66 0.60
CA LEU A 8 -11.83 19.33 -0.29
C LEU A 8 -13.09 18.92 0.49
N PRO A 9 -14.30 19.12 -0.04
CA PRO A 9 -15.54 18.68 0.61
C PRO A 9 -15.56 17.18 0.93
N SER A 10 -14.95 16.36 0.08
CA SER A 10 -14.78 14.90 0.24
C SER A 10 -13.93 14.50 1.44
N GLN A 11 -13.21 15.43 2.06
CA GLN A 11 -12.24 15.19 3.12
C GLN A 11 -12.74 15.72 4.48
N ARG A 12 -13.98 16.21 4.57
CA ARG A 12 -14.46 16.97 5.73
C ARG A 12 -14.43 16.20 7.07
N GLN A 13 -14.32 14.87 7.04
CA GLN A 13 -14.16 14.02 8.23
C GLN A 13 -12.77 13.38 8.32
N GLY A 14 -11.87 13.65 7.38
CA GLY A 14 -10.47 13.24 7.47
C GLY A 14 -9.86 12.87 6.12
N ILE A 15 -8.52 12.83 6.15
CA ILE A 15 -7.68 12.15 5.18
C ILE A 15 -6.86 11.10 5.91
N GLU A 16 -6.76 9.90 5.35
CA GLU A 16 -6.21 8.72 6.03
C GLU A 16 -5.23 7.96 5.13
N ASP A 17 -4.28 7.27 5.76
CA ASP A 17 -3.42 6.25 5.16
C ASP A 17 -2.71 6.66 3.85
N LEU A 18 -1.99 7.78 3.88
CA LEU A 18 -1.23 8.27 2.74
C LEU A 18 -0.08 7.31 2.37
N ARG A 19 -0.07 6.86 1.11
CA ARG A 19 0.93 5.96 0.52
C ARG A 19 1.77 6.72 -0.49
N LEU A 20 2.95 7.16 -0.09
CA LEU A 20 3.85 7.96 -0.92
C LEU A 20 4.80 7.10 -1.75
N VAL A 21 5.11 7.57 -2.97
CA VAL A 21 6.11 7.00 -3.85
C VAL A 21 6.87 8.10 -4.59
N ASN A 22 8.17 7.88 -4.76
CA ASN A 22 8.96 8.62 -5.74
C ASN A 22 8.70 8.02 -7.12
N PHE A 23 7.82 8.66 -7.89
CA PHE A 23 7.46 8.24 -9.22
C PHE A 23 8.45 8.79 -10.25
N THR A 24 8.95 7.95 -11.14
CA THR A 24 9.75 8.36 -12.31
C THR A 24 8.98 8.04 -13.58
N ASP A 25 8.62 9.05 -14.36
CA ASP A 25 7.97 8.85 -15.65
C ASP A 25 8.99 8.51 -16.76
N HIS A 26 8.52 8.12 -17.94
CA HIS A 26 9.33 7.68 -19.08
C HIS A 26 10.30 8.74 -19.61
N ASP A 27 10.00 10.03 -19.38
CA ASP A 27 10.86 11.17 -19.71
C ASP A 27 11.94 11.45 -18.65
N GLY A 28 12.00 10.64 -17.59
CA GLY A 28 12.93 10.77 -16.47
C GLY A 28 12.51 11.80 -15.42
N VAL A 29 11.36 12.47 -15.60
CA VAL A 29 10.84 13.41 -14.60
C VAL A 29 10.45 12.65 -13.34
N ARG A 30 10.94 13.14 -12.21
CA ARG A 30 10.63 12.60 -10.88
C ARG A 30 9.54 13.44 -10.21
N SER A 31 8.60 12.78 -9.57
CA SER A 31 7.53 13.41 -8.79
C SER A 31 7.29 12.62 -7.52
N ILE A 32 6.99 13.30 -6.41
CA ILE A 32 6.47 12.65 -5.21
C ILE A 32 4.96 12.54 -5.40
N ILE A 33 4.44 11.32 -5.46
CA ILE A 33 3.01 11.08 -5.63
C ILE A 33 2.53 10.24 -4.45
N GLY A 34 1.36 10.55 -3.92
CA GLY A 34 0.74 9.77 -2.87
C GLY A 34 -0.73 9.54 -3.13
N THR A 35 -1.21 8.37 -2.74
CA THR A 35 -2.63 8.05 -2.72
C THR A 35 -3.11 7.96 -1.28
N TYR A 36 -4.28 8.50 -0.99
CA TYR A 36 -4.85 8.49 0.36
C TYR A 36 -6.37 8.31 0.31
N THR A 37 -6.95 7.93 1.43
CA THR A 37 -8.40 7.86 1.59
C THR A 37 -8.92 9.21 2.06
N ALA A 38 -9.87 9.79 1.32
CA ALA A 38 -10.66 10.93 1.76
C ALA A 38 -12.01 10.43 2.30
N PHE A 39 -12.42 10.94 3.46
CA PHE A 39 -13.69 10.58 4.09
C PHE A 39 -14.53 11.82 4.39
N ASP A 40 -15.79 11.78 3.98
CA ASP A 40 -16.74 12.87 4.22
C ASP A 40 -17.76 12.55 5.32
N GLY A 41 -17.62 11.45 6.05
CA GLY A 41 -18.60 11.01 7.05
C GLY A 41 -19.67 10.06 6.52
N GLN A 42 -19.79 9.91 5.19
CA GLN A 42 -20.72 8.98 4.55
C GLN A 42 -19.99 8.04 3.60
N ALA A 43 -19.13 8.57 2.74
CA ALA A 43 -18.40 7.82 1.73
C ALA A 43 -16.89 8.00 1.88
N ALA A 44 -16.17 6.91 1.62
CA ALA A 44 -14.73 6.91 1.45
C ALA A 44 -14.38 6.83 -0.04
N ARG A 45 -13.35 7.57 -0.45
CA ARG A 45 -12.81 7.52 -1.82
C ARG A 45 -11.30 7.65 -1.82
N GLN A 46 -10.66 7.23 -2.91
CA GLN A 46 -9.26 7.50 -3.15
C GLN A 46 -9.07 8.87 -3.82
N GLU A 47 -8.04 9.56 -3.35
CA GLU A 47 -7.56 10.81 -3.91
C GLU A 47 -6.05 10.76 -4.01
N LEU A 48 -5.50 11.69 -4.79
CA LEU A 48 -4.10 11.76 -5.12
C LEU A 48 -3.51 13.08 -4.64
N LEU A 49 -2.37 12.97 -3.99
CA LEU A 49 -1.48 14.05 -3.64
C LEU A 49 -0.28 14.01 -4.58
N ARG A 50 0.11 15.15 -5.15
CA ARG A 50 1.32 15.27 -5.97
C ARG A 50 2.17 16.44 -5.48
N GLY A 51 3.41 16.17 -5.13
CA GLY A 51 4.41 17.19 -4.83
C GLY A 51 4.71 18.02 -6.07
N ILE A 52 4.54 19.32 -5.96
CA ILE A 52 5.06 20.32 -6.90
C ILE A 52 6.52 20.61 -6.51
N ASP A 53 6.78 20.72 -5.20
CA ASP A 53 8.10 20.81 -4.59
C ASP A 53 8.08 20.12 -3.21
N LEU A 54 9.14 20.26 -2.40
CA LEU A 54 9.24 19.61 -1.08
C LEU A 54 8.27 20.16 -0.01
N ARG A 55 7.52 21.22 -0.31
CA ARG A 55 6.63 21.95 0.60
C ARG A 55 5.23 22.15 0.03
N THR A 56 5.10 22.23 -1.29
CA THR A 56 3.86 22.48 -1.99
C THR A 56 3.34 21.20 -2.64
N VAL A 57 2.09 20.87 -2.34
CA VAL A 57 1.42 19.70 -2.90
C VAL A 57 0.10 20.11 -3.55
N GLU A 58 -0.23 19.43 -4.63
CA GLU A 58 -1.56 19.46 -5.24
C GLU A 58 -2.35 18.24 -4.79
N MET A 59 -3.63 18.44 -4.44
CA MET A 59 -4.54 17.36 -4.06
C MET A 59 -5.69 17.30 -5.06
N ARG A 60 -5.88 16.14 -5.69
CA ARG A 60 -6.91 15.91 -6.70
C ARG A 60 -7.68 14.63 -6.44
N PRO A 61 -9.02 14.66 -6.57
CA PRO A 61 -9.79 13.44 -6.47
C PRO A 61 -9.54 12.50 -7.66
N LEU A 62 -9.47 11.19 -7.40
CA LEU A 62 -9.42 10.19 -8.47
C LEU A 62 -10.84 9.85 -8.96
N THR A 63 -11.00 9.66 -10.26
CA THR A 63 -12.29 9.32 -10.90
C THR A 63 -12.30 7.88 -11.43
N GLY A 64 -13.49 7.38 -11.73
CA GLY A 64 -13.69 6.05 -12.29
C GLY A 64 -14.12 5.00 -11.27
N SER A 65 -14.56 3.85 -11.79
CA SER A 65 -15.26 2.83 -11.01
C SER A 65 -14.42 2.16 -9.91
N MET A 66 -13.08 2.28 -9.96
CA MET A 66 -12.17 1.63 -9.01
C MET A 66 -11.79 2.49 -7.81
N THR A 67 -12.25 3.76 -7.74
CA THR A 67 -11.76 4.74 -6.76
C THR A 67 -12.59 4.86 -5.48
N GLY A 68 -13.73 4.15 -5.41
CA GLY A 68 -14.60 4.10 -4.21
C GLY A 68 -14.09 3.18 -3.08
N TYR A 69 -12.87 2.65 -3.18
CA TYR A 69 -12.28 1.68 -2.26
C TYR A 69 -11.13 2.28 -1.44
N LYS A 70 -10.51 1.49 -0.56
CA LYS A 70 -9.32 1.91 0.23
C LYS A 70 -8.05 1.25 -0.29
N GLY A 71 -6.91 1.87 -0.02
CA GLY A 71 -5.59 1.23 -0.12
C GLY A 71 -4.98 1.24 -1.52
N MET A 72 -5.39 2.14 -2.41
CA MET A 72 -4.71 2.25 -3.71
C MET A 72 -3.26 2.68 -3.50
N ALA A 73 -2.30 2.07 -4.19
CA ALA A 73 -0.88 2.42 -4.12
C ALA A 73 -0.22 2.35 -5.49
N LEU A 74 0.41 3.44 -5.91
CA LEU A 74 1.03 3.59 -7.22
C LEU A 74 2.40 2.89 -7.28
N PHE A 75 2.65 2.16 -8.36
CA PHE A 75 3.99 1.68 -8.68
C PHE A 75 4.94 2.87 -8.98
N PRO A 76 6.25 2.77 -8.67
CA PRO A 76 7.18 3.91 -8.79
C PRO A 76 7.50 4.33 -10.22
N ARG A 77 6.95 3.65 -11.23
CA ARG A 77 7.05 4.00 -12.65
C ARG A 77 5.94 3.33 -13.44
N ARG A 78 5.80 3.71 -14.70
CA ARG A 78 4.92 3.01 -15.64
C ARG A 78 5.43 1.58 -15.89
N ILE A 79 4.48 0.69 -16.19
CA ILE A 79 4.72 -0.68 -16.63
C ILE A 79 3.96 -0.86 -17.94
N ASP A 80 4.68 -1.22 -19.01
CA ASP A 80 4.16 -1.27 -20.38
C ASP A 80 3.49 0.03 -20.82
N GLY A 81 4.09 1.18 -20.48
CA GLY A 81 3.59 2.52 -20.85
C GLY A 81 2.36 3.00 -20.06
N ARG A 82 1.83 2.19 -19.13
CA ARG A 82 0.63 2.51 -18.35
C ARG A 82 0.95 2.80 -16.89
N PHE A 83 0.13 3.63 -16.25
CA PHE A 83 0.13 3.74 -14.79
C PHE A 83 -0.44 2.46 -14.20
N VAL A 84 0.13 2.02 -13.08
CA VAL A 84 -0.28 0.80 -12.39
C VAL A 84 -0.41 1.08 -10.90
N MET A 85 -1.50 0.60 -10.31
CA MET A 85 -1.73 0.64 -8.86
C MET A 85 -2.07 -0.75 -8.34
N LEU A 86 -1.65 -1.04 -7.11
CA LEU A 86 -2.32 -2.07 -6.30
C LEU A 86 -3.50 -1.44 -5.56
N GLY A 87 -4.51 -2.23 -5.22
CA GLY A 87 -5.64 -1.81 -4.40
C GLY A 87 -6.43 -2.99 -3.86
N ARG A 88 -7.61 -2.70 -3.28
CA ARG A 88 -8.51 -3.70 -2.70
C ARG A 88 -9.97 -3.42 -3.08
N GLN A 89 -10.30 -3.68 -4.33
CA GLN A 89 -11.55 -3.26 -5.00
C GLN A 89 -12.78 -4.13 -4.67
N ASP A 90 -12.62 -5.11 -3.79
CA ASP A 90 -13.70 -5.93 -3.22
C ASP A 90 -13.64 -5.98 -1.68
N SER A 91 -12.78 -5.14 -1.09
CA SER A 91 -12.47 -5.14 0.34
C SER A 91 -11.80 -6.42 0.87
N GLU A 92 -11.38 -7.37 0.04
CA GLU A 92 -10.82 -8.67 0.47
C GLU A 92 -9.49 -9.03 -0.21
N ASN A 93 -9.39 -8.86 -1.52
CA ASN A 93 -8.29 -9.34 -2.34
C ASN A 93 -7.36 -8.19 -2.76
N ILE A 94 -6.10 -8.49 -3.11
CA ILE A 94 -5.25 -7.52 -3.79
C ILE A 94 -5.59 -7.51 -5.28
N TRP A 95 -5.86 -6.32 -5.79
CA TRP A 95 -6.15 -6.06 -7.19
C TRP A 95 -5.00 -5.31 -7.86
N LEU A 96 -4.78 -5.61 -9.13
CA LEU A 96 -3.91 -4.85 -10.03
C LEU A 96 -4.78 -3.97 -10.93
N LEU A 97 -4.56 -2.67 -10.85
CA LEU A 97 -5.27 -1.65 -11.63
C LEU A 97 -4.31 -1.09 -12.68
N ARG A 98 -4.83 -0.80 -13.87
CA ARG A 98 -4.07 -0.18 -14.96
C ARG A 98 -4.84 1.01 -15.54
N SER A 99 -4.12 2.09 -15.84
CA SER A 99 -4.70 3.25 -16.52
C SER A 99 -3.71 3.93 -17.47
N ASP A 100 -4.23 4.59 -18.49
CA ASP A 100 -3.46 5.41 -19.43
C ASP A 100 -3.19 6.82 -18.87
N ASP A 101 -4.01 7.25 -17.91
CA ASP A 101 -3.85 8.52 -17.19
C ASP A 101 -3.79 8.30 -15.68
N LEU A 102 -3.19 9.26 -14.97
CA LEU A 102 -2.94 9.13 -13.53
C LEU A 102 -4.21 9.27 -12.68
N TYR A 103 -5.28 9.89 -13.21
CA TYR A 103 -6.41 10.38 -12.44
C TYR A 103 -7.68 9.53 -12.60
N THR A 104 -7.82 8.77 -13.68
CA THR A 104 -9.00 7.97 -14.00
C THR A 104 -8.69 6.47 -13.90
N TRP A 105 -9.45 5.73 -13.11
CA TRP A 105 -9.22 4.31 -12.84
C TRP A 105 -10.53 3.52 -12.98
N GLU A 106 -10.75 2.91 -14.14
CA GLU A 106 -12.02 2.23 -14.47
C GLU A 106 -12.01 0.72 -14.27
N THR A 107 -10.85 0.07 -14.43
CA THR A 107 -10.77 -1.40 -14.45
C THR A 107 -9.63 -1.93 -13.61
N GLY A 108 -9.76 -3.18 -13.19
CA GLY A 108 -8.79 -3.89 -12.39
C GLY A 108 -9.03 -5.40 -12.45
N THR A 109 -8.06 -6.17 -11.95
CA THR A 109 -8.19 -7.63 -11.83
C THR A 109 -7.64 -8.08 -10.48
N PRO A 110 -8.31 -8.98 -9.76
CA PRO A 110 -7.76 -9.57 -8.55
C PRO A 110 -6.55 -10.44 -8.91
N ILE A 111 -5.43 -10.25 -8.21
CA ILE A 111 -4.18 -10.98 -8.46
C ILE A 111 -3.74 -11.83 -7.26
N MET A 112 -4.24 -11.55 -6.06
CA MET A 112 -3.89 -12.31 -4.87
C MET A 112 -5.04 -12.33 -3.86
N ALA A 113 -5.54 -13.53 -3.58
CA ALA A 113 -6.56 -13.79 -2.58
C ALA A 113 -5.96 -14.35 -1.28
N PRO A 114 -6.65 -14.19 -0.13
CA PRO A 114 -6.33 -14.90 1.11
C PRO A 114 -6.06 -16.40 0.89
N LYS A 115 -4.95 -16.90 1.43
CA LYS A 115 -4.57 -18.33 1.42
C LYS A 115 -4.19 -18.83 2.80
N TYR A 116 -3.55 -17.99 3.62
CA TYR A 116 -3.07 -18.37 4.94
C TYR A 116 -3.98 -17.89 6.09
N PRO A 117 -3.97 -18.55 7.26
CA PRO A 117 -4.86 -18.19 8.37
C PRO A 117 -4.76 -16.74 8.87
N TRP A 118 -3.59 -16.12 8.74
CA TRP A 118 -3.33 -14.75 9.18
C TRP A 118 -3.89 -13.68 8.23
N GLU A 119 -4.26 -14.06 7.01
CA GLU A 119 -4.87 -13.20 5.98
C GLU A 119 -6.30 -13.63 5.64
N PHE A 120 -6.87 -14.59 6.39
CA PHE A 120 -8.11 -15.30 6.06
C PHE A 120 -9.32 -14.41 5.75
N VAL A 121 -9.49 -13.30 6.48
CA VAL A 121 -10.64 -12.41 6.32
C VAL A 121 -10.42 -11.40 5.20
N GLN A 122 -9.19 -10.91 5.07
CA GLN A 122 -8.88 -9.77 4.21
C GLN A 122 -7.38 -9.65 4.02
N LEU A 123 -6.98 -9.30 2.80
CA LEU A 123 -5.62 -9.00 2.39
C LEU A 123 -5.57 -7.64 1.70
N GLY A 124 -4.51 -6.87 1.93
CA GLY A 124 -4.29 -5.62 1.24
C GLY A 124 -2.81 -5.28 1.15
N ASN A 125 -2.46 -4.38 0.24
CA ASN A 125 -1.12 -3.80 0.19
C ASN A 125 -0.97 -2.71 1.26
N CYS A 126 0.18 -2.70 1.93
CA CYS A 126 0.54 -1.65 2.87
C CYS A 126 0.78 -0.34 2.11
N GLY A 127 1.64 -0.34 1.09
CA GLY A 127 2.00 0.85 0.33
C GLY A 127 2.38 0.54 -1.09
N SER A 128 3.14 1.46 -1.68
CA SER A 128 3.64 1.32 -3.05
C SER A 128 4.62 0.16 -3.17
N PRO A 129 4.54 -0.64 -4.25
CA PRO A 129 5.52 -1.69 -4.53
C PRO A 129 6.93 -1.12 -4.64
N ILE A 130 7.89 -1.84 -4.06
CA ILE A 130 9.30 -1.48 -4.05
C ILE A 130 9.99 -2.25 -5.17
N GLU A 131 10.63 -1.53 -6.10
CA GLU A 131 11.42 -2.15 -7.17
C GLU A 131 12.72 -2.71 -6.58
N ILE A 132 12.93 -4.02 -6.74
CA ILE A 132 14.18 -4.72 -6.44
C ILE A 132 14.63 -5.53 -7.67
N ASP A 133 15.79 -6.17 -7.62
CA ASP A 133 16.32 -6.92 -8.75
C ASP A 133 15.45 -8.14 -9.09
N GLU A 134 14.91 -8.77 -8.06
CA GLU A 134 14.11 -10.00 -8.11
C GLU A 134 12.66 -9.78 -8.57
N GLY A 135 12.17 -8.55 -8.51
CA GLY A 135 10.76 -8.24 -8.78
C GLY A 135 10.25 -6.98 -8.10
N TRP A 136 8.94 -6.96 -7.85
CA TRP A 136 8.28 -5.95 -7.03
C TRP A 136 8.03 -6.52 -5.63
N LEU A 137 8.77 -6.04 -4.64
CA LEU A 137 8.53 -6.37 -3.24
C LEU A 137 7.34 -5.54 -2.74
N VAL A 138 6.32 -6.23 -2.24
CA VAL A 138 5.09 -5.61 -1.73
C VAL A 138 4.90 -6.05 -0.29
N PHE A 139 4.92 -5.09 0.65
CA PHE A 139 4.43 -5.36 1.99
C PHE A 139 2.90 -5.41 1.98
N THR A 140 2.34 -6.40 2.65
CA THR A 140 0.91 -6.64 2.72
C THR A 140 0.45 -6.64 4.16
N HIS A 141 -0.79 -6.22 4.41
CA HIS A 141 -1.46 -6.46 5.67
C HIS A 141 -2.53 -7.53 5.47
N GLY A 142 -2.64 -8.43 6.44
CA GLY A 142 -3.62 -9.51 6.48
C GLY A 142 -4.44 -9.46 7.76
N VAL A 143 -5.71 -9.85 7.67
CA VAL A 143 -6.64 -9.91 8.80
C VAL A 143 -7.02 -11.37 9.06
N GLY A 144 -6.68 -11.88 10.24
CA GLY A 144 -7.03 -13.23 10.67
C GLY A 144 -8.44 -13.34 11.30
N LEU A 145 -8.81 -14.57 11.69
CA LEU A 145 -10.13 -14.94 12.24
C LEU A 145 -10.59 -14.15 13.49
N VAL A 146 -9.67 -13.52 14.22
CA VAL A 146 -9.95 -12.68 15.41
C VAL A 146 -9.64 -11.20 15.18
N ARG A 147 -9.72 -10.73 13.92
CA ARG A 147 -9.37 -9.36 13.50
C ARG A 147 -7.96 -8.91 13.90
N GLY A 148 -7.03 -9.85 14.03
CA GLY A 148 -5.62 -9.50 14.21
C GLY A 148 -5.05 -9.02 12.87
N TYR A 149 -4.62 -7.75 12.80
CA TYR A 149 -3.91 -7.23 11.64
C TYR A 149 -2.42 -7.52 11.78
N CYS A 150 -1.90 -8.24 10.80
CA CYS A 150 -0.50 -8.62 10.72
C CYS A 150 0.09 -8.12 9.40
N ILE A 151 1.41 -7.97 9.35
CA ILE A 151 2.13 -7.57 8.13
C ILE A 151 2.88 -8.79 7.59
N GLY A 152 2.70 -9.06 6.30
CA GLY A 152 3.50 -10.00 5.53
C GLY A 152 4.11 -9.31 4.31
N ALA A 153 4.56 -10.11 3.34
CA ALA A 153 5.03 -9.60 2.06
C ALA A 153 4.81 -10.60 0.92
N CYS A 154 4.79 -10.08 -0.31
CA CYS A 154 4.86 -10.87 -1.53
C CYS A 154 5.84 -10.27 -2.53
N LEU A 155 6.23 -11.10 -3.50
CA LEU A 155 7.04 -10.72 -4.64
C LEU A 155 6.21 -10.88 -5.90
N LEU A 156 6.07 -9.81 -6.68
CA LEU A 156 5.43 -9.85 -8.01
C LEU A 156 6.51 -9.84 -9.10
N ASP A 157 6.21 -10.43 -10.25
CA ASP A 157 7.11 -10.42 -11.41
C ASP A 157 7.36 -8.99 -11.92
N LYS A 158 8.63 -8.70 -12.24
CA LYS A 158 9.09 -7.35 -12.60
C LYS A 158 8.46 -6.83 -13.88
N ALA A 159 8.25 -7.71 -14.86
CA ALA A 159 7.67 -7.38 -16.16
C ALA A 159 6.15 -7.46 -16.10
N ASP A 160 5.61 -8.52 -15.49
CA ASP A 160 4.18 -8.74 -15.37
C ASP A 160 3.72 -8.81 -13.91
N PRO A 161 3.38 -7.66 -13.28
CA PRO A 161 2.98 -7.61 -11.88
C PRO A 161 1.65 -8.34 -11.58
N ALA A 162 0.97 -8.90 -12.59
CA ALA A 162 -0.17 -9.80 -12.35
C ALA A 162 0.27 -11.18 -11.84
N LYS A 163 1.55 -11.54 -12.00
CA LYS A 163 2.12 -12.80 -11.53
C LYS A 163 2.70 -12.64 -10.14
N VAL A 164 2.08 -13.29 -9.16
CA VAL A 164 2.64 -13.45 -7.81
C VAL A 164 3.67 -14.58 -7.85
N LEU A 165 4.94 -14.27 -7.58
CA LEU A 165 6.03 -15.24 -7.60
C LEU A 165 6.14 -15.99 -6.27
N ALA A 166 6.07 -15.24 -5.17
CA ALA A 166 6.19 -15.78 -3.82
C ALA A 166 5.44 -14.90 -2.82
N ARG A 167 5.07 -15.47 -1.66
CA ARG A 167 4.53 -14.74 -0.51
C ARG A 167 4.85 -15.42 0.81
N THR A 168 4.85 -14.65 1.89
CA THR A 168 5.10 -15.15 3.24
C THR A 168 3.96 -16.04 3.73
N ALA A 169 4.27 -17.27 4.15
CA ALA A 169 3.27 -18.20 4.71
C ALA A 169 2.87 -17.86 6.15
N SER A 170 3.68 -17.06 6.85
CA SER A 170 3.43 -16.52 8.18
C SER A 170 3.71 -15.01 8.19
N PRO A 171 3.12 -14.25 9.13
CA PRO A 171 3.43 -12.83 9.26
C PRO A 171 4.91 -12.54 9.48
N LEU A 172 5.40 -11.47 8.88
CA LEU A 172 6.69 -10.88 9.22
C LEU A 172 6.60 -10.05 10.51
N LEU A 173 5.48 -9.36 10.71
CA LEU A 173 5.19 -8.63 11.94
C LEU A 173 3.78 -8.96 12.42
N PHE A 174 3.67 -9.16 13.73
CA PHE A 174 2.40 -9.32 14.42
C PHE A 174 2.48 -8.55 15.76
N PRO A 175 1.34 -8.11 16.32
CA PRO A 175 1.33 -7.44 17.62
C PRO A 175 1.85 -8.39 18.72
N SER A 176 2.96 -8.04 19.35
CA SER A 176 3.44 -8.76 20.55
C SER A 176 2.41 -8.64 21.68
N ALA A 177 2.50 -9.49 22.71
CA ALA A 177 1.53 -9.51 23.81
C ALA A 177 1.37 -8.12 24.51
N GLU A 178 2.46 -7.35 24.59
CA GLU A 178 2.50 -6.00 25.17
C GLU A 178 1.90 -4.93 24.22
N GLN A 179 1.84 -5.23 22.92
CA GLN A 179 1.36 -4.34 21.85
C GLN A 179 -0.10 -4.62 21.45
N ARG A 180 -0.82 -5.44 22.22
CA ARG A 180 -2.23 -5.79 21.93
C ARG A 180 -3.24 -4.75 22.39
N GLY A 181 -2.84 -3.73 23.16
CA GLY A 181 -3.67 -2.58 23.53
C GLY A 181 -3.81 -1.54 22.40
N GLY A 182 -4.38 -0.38 22.71
CA GLY A 182 -4.55 0.74 21.77
C GLY A 182 -6.01 1.02 21.39
N TYR A 183 -6.23 2.03 20.53
CA TYR A 183 -7.56 2.40 20.04
C TYR A 183 -8.21 1.25 19.23
N VAL A 184 -7.40 0.54 18.44
CA VAL A 184 -7.79 -0.71 17.79
C VAL A 184 -6.86 -1.84 18.23
N PRO A 185 -7.25 -2.68 19.20
CA PRO A 185 -6.45 -3.79 19.70
C PRO A 185 -6.01 -4.77 18.62
N ASN A 186 -4.83 -5.38 18.80
CA ASN A 186 -4.25 -6.40 17.91
C ASN A 186 -3.98 -5.93 16.46
N VAL A 187 -3.60 -4.67 16.29
CA VAL A 187 -3.29 -4.11 14.96
C VAL A 187 -1.81 -3.79 14.80
N THR A 188 -1.24 -4.35 13.72
CA THR A 188 -0.03 -3.82 13.08
C THR A 188 -0.35 -3.48 11.63
N TYR A 189 -0.06 -2.25 11.21
CA TYR A 189 -0.41 -1.75 9.87
C TYR A 189 0.67 -0.83 9.34
N SER A 190 0.93 -0.82 8.03
CA SER A 190 1.89 0.08 7.41
C SER A 190 1.29 0.72 6.17
N CYS A 191 1.77 1.92 5.82
CA CYS A 191 1.43 2.62 4.58
C CYS A 191 2.58 2.59 3.54
N GLY A 192 3.66 1.87 3.80
CA GLY A 192 4.80 1.76 2.89
C GLY A 192 6.13 1.56 3.61
N GLY A 193 7.14 1.13 2.85
CA GLY A 193 8.51 0.96 3.32
C GLY A 193 9.50 1.66 2.40
N LEU A 194 10.70 1.89 2.91
CA LEU A 194 11.84 2.43 2.15
C LEU A 194 12.87 1.33 1.96
N VAL A 195 13.47 1.26 0.77
CA VAL A 195 14.66 0.44 0.51
C VAL A 195 15.87 1.34 0.28
N HIS A 196 16.99 0.97 0.89
CA HIS A 196 18.30 1.56 0.65
C HIS A 196 19.38 0.48 0.80
N ASP A 197 20.22 0.29 -0.22
CA ASP A 197 21.30 -0.71 -0.23
C ASP A 197 20.86 -2.11 0.25
N ARG A 198 19.74 -2.61 -0.32
CA ARG A 198 19.10 -3.89 0.05
C ARG A 198 18.69 -4.01 1.52
N ARG A 199 18.54 -2.89 2.23
CA ARG A 199 17.93 -2.85 3.56
C ARG A 199 16.57 -2.16 3.49
N ILE A 200 15.59 -2.78 4.11
CA ILE A 200 14.26 -2.22 4.30
C ILE A 200 14.23 -1.46 5.63
N LEU A 201 13.66 -0.26 5.59
CA LEU A 201 13.08 0.41 6.74
C LEU A 201 11.56 0.41 6.56
N LEU A 202 10.85 -0.23 7.48
CA LEU A 202 9.39 -0.33 7.46
C LEU A 202 8.80 0.39 8.69
N PRO A 203 8.30 1.62 8.52
CA PRO A 203 7.43 2.25 9.51
C PRO A 203 6.12 1.47 9.60
N TYR A 204 5.65 1.21 10.81
CA TYR A 204 4.36 0.58 11.05
C TYR A 204 3.67 1.13 12.30
N ALA A 205 2.35 1.25 12.21
CA ALA A 205 1.48 1.63 13.29
C ALA A 205 1.16 0.42 14.18
N ILE A 206 1.02 0.69 15.48
CA ILE A 206 0.61 -0.27 16.50
C ILE A 206 -0.64 0.30 17.19
N GLY A 207 -1.73 -0.46 17.14
CA GLY A 207 -2.97 -0.12 17.86
C GLY A 207 -3.63 1.20 17.43
N ASP A 208 -3.35 1.70 16.23
CA ASP A 208 -3.74 3.00 15.70
C ASP A 208 -3.34 4.20 16.60
N GLU A 209 -2.25 4.05 17.36
CA GLU A 209 -1.82 5.05 18.35
C GLU A 209 -0.33 5.39 18.26
N TYR A 210 0.51 4.38 18.05
CA TYR A 210 1.97 4.54 18.03
C TYR A 210 2.55 4.16 16.68
N THR A 211 3.69 4.77 16.32
CA THR A 211 4.51 4.33 15.19
C THR A 211 5.80 3.73 15.69
N ALA A 212 6.17 2.57 15.15
CA ALA A 212 7.45 1.91 15.34
C ALA A 212 8.12 1.66 13.99
N PHE A 213 9.35 1.17 14.02
CA PHE A 213 10.15 0.89 12.82
C PHE A 213 10.73 -0.51 12.90
N ALA A 214 10.59 -1.27 11.82
CA ALA A 214 11.29 -2.53 11.60
C ALA A 214 12.37 -2.33 10.54
N VAL A 215 13.50 -3.03 10.70
CA VAL A 215 14.60 -3.04 9.73
C VAL A 215 14.96 -4.48 9.42
N ALA A 216 15.11 -4.80 8.14
CA ALA A 216 15.50 -6.14 7.68
C ALA A 216 16.30 -6.05 6.38
N ALA A 217 17.12 -7.06 6.08
CA ALA A 217 17.68 -7.20 4.74
C ALA A 217 16.58 -7.69 3.77
N VAL A 218 16.65 -7.26 2.51
CA VAL A 218 15.77 -7.77 1.44
C VAL A 218 15.92 -9.29 1.32
N ASP A 219 17.15 -9.79 1.41
CA ASP A 219 17.46 -11.22 1.33
C ASP A 219 16.76 -12.05 2.42
N ASP A 220 16.71 -11.55 3.66
CA ASP A 220 16.01 -12.22 4.76
C ASP A 220 14.50 -12.29 4.49
N ILE A 221 13.91 -11.19 4.00
CA ILE A 221 12.48 -11.13 3.66
C ILE A 221 12.14 -12.11 2.53
N LEU A 222 12.96 -12.15 1.48
CA LEU A 222 12.79 -13.08 0.36
C LEU A 222 12.91 -14.55 0.82
N SER A 223 13.86 -14.84 1.71
CA SER A 223 14.06 -16.19 2.26
C SER A 223 12.87 -16.71 3.09
N ALA A 224 12.06 -15.80 3.65
CA ALA A 224 10.86 -16.12 4.42
C ALA A 224 9.63 -16.41 3.53
N MET A 225 9.73 -16.26 2.21
CA MET A 225 8.62 -16.48 1.28
C MET A 225 8.61 -17.92 0.75
N SER A 226 7.40 -18.41 0.50
CA SER A 226 7.16 -19.62 -0.28
C SER A 226 6.63 -19.25 -1.66
N PRO A 227 6.89 -20.06 -2.70
CA PRO A 227 6.24 -19.91 -4.00
C PRO A 227 4.73 -19.77 -3.87
N ALA A 228 4.14 -18.85 -4.64
CA ALA A 228 2.75 -18.41 -4.49
C ALA A 228 1.71 -19.50 -4.79
#